data_AF-A0AAD5T868-F1
#
_entry.id   AF-A0AAD5T868-F1
#
_cell.length_a   1.000
_cell.length_b   1.000
_cell.length_c   1.000
_cell.angle_alpha   90.00
_cell.angle_beta   90.00
_cell.angle_gamma   90.00
#
_symmetry.space_group_name_H-M   'P 1'
#
loop_
_entity.id
_entity.type
_entity.pdbx_description
1 polymer ?
#
loop_
_entity_poly.entity_id
_entity_poly.type
_entity_poly.pdbx_seq_one_letter_code
_entity_poly.pdbx_strand_id
1 'polypeptide(L)'
;MAFLGGIALSEDPGHIPLDFFVDIICGFLIGYTFYRAGNTMKLHTFFVTASPVILYLSAGLFSKAVLQFQKNKWAHLIGTTVDIDSLKYCDARQSVFRLTCCSPDVNTEGGWQFFNALLGWTNSPTIGSVVAYVLHWIFVVFVLVVMKVTDRKRIRLGRERIGFKSMIANWVIGRKK
;
A
#
# COMPACT_ATOMS: atom_id res chain seq x y z
N MET A 1 -13.49 -0.15 2.10
CA MET A 1 -14.50 -1.16 1.73
C MET A 1 -15.42 -0.52 0.70
N ALA A 2 -15.00 -0.50 -0.57
CA ALA A 2 -15.77 0.04 -1.71
C ALA A 2 -15.50 -0.75 -3.01
N PHE A 3 -14.64 -1.78 -2.95
CA PHE A 3 -14.23 -2.57 -4.11
C PHE A 3 -15.08 -3.82 -4.34
N LEU A 4 -15.76 -4.35 -3.31
CA LEU A 4 -16.66 -5.50 -3.49
C LEU A 4 -18.02 -5.13 -4.11
N GLY A 5 -18.46 -3.87 -3.99
CA GLY A 5 -19.77 -3.44 -4.50
C GLY A 5 -19.79 -3.09 -5.99
N GLY A 6 -18.65 -2.69 -6.58
CA GLY A 6 -18.59 -2.27 -7.97
C GLY A 6 -18.54 -3.43 -8.98
N ILE A 7 -17.83 -4.50 -8.64
CA ILE A 7 -17.66 -5.67 -9.51
C ILE A 7 -18.91 -6.57 -9.55
N ALA A 8 -19.64 -6.68 -8.43
CA ALA A 8 -20.84 -7.51 -8.34
C ALA A 8 -22.07 -6.93 -9.07
N LEU A 9 -22.06 -5.62 -9.40
CA LEU A 9 -23.17 -4.94 -10.08
C LEU A 9 -23.03 -4.90 -11.61
N SER A 10 -21.85 -5.25 -12.15
CA SER A 10 -21.57 -5.23 -13.59
C SER A 10 -21.52 -6.60 -14.25
N GLU A 11 -21.72 -7.69 -13.50
CA GLU A 11 -21.59 -9.06 -13.99
C GLU A 11 -22.93 -9.81 -13.97
N ASP A 12 -23.14 -10.69 -14.96
CA ASP A 12 -24.37 -11.49 -15.12
C ASP A 12 -24.60 -12.34 -13.85
N PRO A 13 -25.83 -12.41 -13.27
CA PRO A 13 -26.12 -13.13 -12.04
C PRO A 13 -25.68 -14.61 -12.01
N GLY A 14 -25.44 -15.22 -13.18
CA GLY A 14 -24.93 -16.59 -13.30
C GLY A 14 -23.44 -16.78 -12.92
N HIS A 15 -22.62 -15.73 -12.93
CA HIS A 15 -21.17 -15.84 -12.67
C HIS A 15 -20.78 -15.72 -11.18
N ILE A 16 -21.67 -15.15 -10.37
CA ILE A 16 -21.52 -14.99 -8.91
C ILE A 16 -21.13 -16.30 -8.19
N PRO A 17 -21.79 -17.46 -8.45
CA PRO A 17 -21.40 -18.70 -7.76
C PRO A 17 -20.06 -19.26 -8.22
N LEU A 18 -19.62 -19.03 -9.46
CA LEU A 18 -18.33 -19.52 -9.96
C LEU A 18 -17.17 -18.76 -9.31
N ASP A 19 -17.31 -17.44 -9.16
CA ASP A 19 -16.31 -16.58 -8.54
C ASP A 19 -16.02 -17.01 -7.09
N PHE A 20 -17.06 -17.37 -6.33
CA PHE A 20 -16.93 -17.89 -4.97
C PHE A 20 -16.06 -19.16 -4.87
N PHE A 21 -16.23 -20.12 -5.79
CA PHE A 21 -15.42 -21.34 -5.79
C PHE A 21 -13.96 -21.05 -6.19
N VAL A 22 -13.76 -20.14 -7.13
CA VAL A 22 -12.42 -19.71 -7.55
C VAL A 22 -11.69 -19.04 -6.38
N ASP A 23 -12.38 -18.17 -5.63
CA ASP A 23 -11.84 -17.51 -4.44
C ASP A 23 -11.46 -18.51 -3.34
N ILE A 24 -12.29 -19.53 -3.09
CA ILE A 24 -11.96 -20.58 -2.09
C ILE A 24 -10.71 -21.33 -2.50
N ILE A 25 -10.60 -21.75 -3.77
CA ILE A 25 -9.45 -22.51 -4.26
C ILE A 25 -8.19 -21.64 -4.21
N CYS A 26 -8.30 -20.38 -4.67
CA CYS A 26 -7.20 -19.43 -4.66
C CYS A 26 -6.75 -19.11 -3.22
N GLY A 27 -7.69 -18.84 -2.32
CA GLY A 27 -7.45 -18.60 -0.90
C GLY A 27 -6.79 -19.78 -0.21
N PHE A 28 -7.21 -21.01 -0.52
CA PHE A 28 -6.59 -22.22 0.02
C PHE A 28 -5.15 -22.40 -0.49
N LEU A 29 -4.91 -22.19 -1.79
CA LEU A 29 -3.56 -22.27 -2.39
C LEU A 29 -2.60 -21.23 -1.80
N ILE A 30 -3.08 -19.98 -1.66
CA ILE A 30 -2.30 -18.90 -1.05
C ILE A 30 -2.03 -19.23 0.42
N GLY A 31 -3.07 -19.60 1.18
CA GLY A 31 -2.97 -19.97 2.59
C GLY A 31 -1.99 -21.13 2.82
N TYR A 32 -2.03 -22.16 1.97
CA TYR A 32 -1.09 -23.28 2.00
C TYR A 32 0.36 -22.83 1.73
N THR A 33 0.55 -21.94 0.76
CA THR A 33 1.87 -21.38 0.44
C THR A 33 2.43 -20.58 1.62
N PHE A 34 1.59 -19.75 2.26
CA PHE A 34 1.97 -19.00 3.47
C PHE A 34 2.24 -19.92 4.67
N TYR A 35 1.44 -20.96 4.86
CA TYR A 35 1.67 -21.96 5.92
C TYR A 35 3.03 -22.65 5.76
N ARG A 36 3.36 -23.07 4.53
CA ARG A 36 4.65 -23.71 4.23
C ARG A 36 5.82 -22.73 4.39
N ALA A 37 5.65 -21.48 3.96
CA ALA A 37 6.64 -20.42 4.15
C ALA A 37 6.89 -20.12 5.64
N GLY A 38 5.83 -20.08 6.46
CA GLY A 38 5.94 -19.87 7.91
C GLY A 38 6.68 -21.00 8.64
N ASN A 39 6.48 -22.25 8.23
CA ASN A 39 7.13 -23.41 8.86
C ASN A 39 8.63 -23.54 8.50
N THR A 40 9.08 -22.93 7.39
CA THR A 40 10.47 -23.05 6.90
C THR A 40 11.32 -21.80 7.09
N MET A 41 10.71 -20.62 7.23
CA MET A 41 11.45 -19.34 7.35
C MET A 41 11.70 -18.94 8.81
N LYS A 42 12.90 -18.39 9.08
CA LYS A 42 13.21 -17.71 10.34
C LYS A 42 12.32 -16.47 10.46
N LEU A 43 11.75 -16.21 11.65
CA LEU A 43 10.86 -15.07 11.93
C LEU A 43 11.41 -13.73 11.41
N HIS A 44 12.73 -13.52 11.51
CA HIS A 44 13.39 -12.32 10.98
C HIS A 44 13.23 -12.17 9.47
N THR A 45 13.37 -13.26 8.70
CA THR A 45 13.25 -13.24 7.23
C THR A 45 11.84 -12.86 6.80
N PHE A 46 10.81 -13.30 7.53
CA PHE A 46 9.42 -12.93 7.26
C PHE A 46 9.18 -11.42 7.37
N PHE A 47 9.68 -10.78 8.43
CA PHE A 47 9.51 -9.33 8.57
C PHE A 47 10.28 -8.54 7.52
N VAL A 48 11.47 -9.01 7.13
CA VAL A 48 12.29 -8.34 6.12
C VAL A 48 11.63 -8.41 4.73
N THR A 49 10.99 -9.52 4.38
CA THR A 49 10.31 -9.65 3.07
C THR A 49 8.96 -8.94 3.04
N ALA A 50 8.21 -8.92 4.15
CA ALA A 50 6.92 -8.24 4.23
C ALA A 50 7.03 -6.70 4.25
N SER A 51 8.09 -6.16 4.86
CA SER A 51 8.30 -4.72 4.99
C SER A 51 8.27 -3.95 3.66
N PRO A 52 9.07 -4.30 2.62
CA PRO A 52 9.04 -3.58 1.35
C PRO A 52 7.69 -3.66 0.64
N VAL A 53 6.96 -4.79 0.77
CA VAL A 53 5.62 -4.95 0.18
C VAL A 53 4.64 -3.95 0.80
N ILE A 54 4.61 -3.85 2.13
CA ILE A 54 3.72 -2.92 2.84
C ILE A 54 4.09 -1.46 2.54
N LEU A 55 5.38 -1.14 2.43
CA LEU A 55 5.84 0.21 2.08
C LEU A 55 5.41 0.60 0.66
N TYR A 56 5.49 -0.32 -0.30
CA TYR A 56 5.06 -0.07 -1.67
C TYR A 56 3.55 0.17 -1.77
N LEU A 57 2.76 -0.62 -1.02
CA LEU A 57 1.31 -0.43 -0.90
C LEU A 57 0.96 0.91 -0.27
N SER A 58 1.66 1.30 0.79
CA SER A 58 1.48 2.60 1.45
C SER A 58 1.75 3.75 0.48
N ALA A 59 2.81 3.67 -0.32
CA ALA A 59 3.14 4.66 -1.33
C ALA A 59 2.03 4.79 -2.41
N GLY A 60 1.51 3.66 -2.87
CA GLY A 60 0.41 3.61 -3.85
C GLY A 60 -0.89 4.22 -3.31
N LEU A 61 -1.28 3.84 -2.09
CA LEU A 61 -2.45 4.38 -1.38
C LEU A 61 -2.34 5.90 -1.14
N PHE A 62 -1.15 6.38 -0.76
CA PHE A 62 -0.90 7.81 -0.54
C PHE A 62 -1.02 8.62 -1.84
N SER A 63 -0.40 8.14 -2.92
CA SER A 63 -0.51 8.76 -4.25
C SER A 63 -1.97 8.79 -4.74
N LYS A 64 -2.73 7.71 -4.51
CA LYS A 64 -4.16 7.65 -4.82
C LYS A 64 -5.00 8.66 -4.04
N ALA A 65 -4.75 8.82 -2.75
CA ALA A 65 -5.47 9.80 -1.95
C ALA A 65 -5.32 11.22 -2.53
N VAL A 66 -4.09 11.62 -2.86
CA VAL A 66 -3.81 12.94 -3.46
C VAL A 66 -4.49 13.09 -4.82
N LEU A 67 -4.44 12.05 -5.65
CA LEU A 67 -5.14 12.04 -6.93
C LEU A 67 -6.65 12.21 -6.77
N GLN A 68 -7.28 11.54 -5.79
CA GLN A 68 -8.71 11.66 -5.52
C GLN A 68 -9.09 13.07 -5.03
N PHE A 69 -8.28 13.71 -4.20
CA PHE A 69 -8.50 15.10 -3.80
C PHE A 69 -8.46 16.06 -4.98
N GLN A 70 -7.51 15.86 -5.90
CA GLN A 70 -7.38 16.69 -7.10
C GLN A 70 -8.54 16.45 -8.07
N LYS A 71 -8.94 15.19 -8.27
CA LYS A 71 -10.13 14.83 -9.05
C LYS A 71 -11.39 15.48 -8.46
N ASN A 72 -11.59 15.42 -7.15
CA ASN A 72 -12.75 16.04 -6.49
C ASN A 72 -12.77 17.57 -6.63
N LYS A 73 -11.61 18.23 -6.50
CA LYS A 73 -11.48 19.67 -6.74
C LYS A 73 -11.84 20.03 -8.19
N TRP A 74 -11.41 19.21 -9.14
CA TRP A 74 -11.72 19.42 -10.55
C TRP A 74 -13.20 19.21 -10.86
N ALA A 75 -13.82 18.16 -10.31
CA ALA A 75 -15.25 17.90 -10.44
C ALA A 75 -16.09 19.09 -9.96
N HIS A 76 -15.71 19.70 -8.84
CA HIS A 76 -16.41 20.88 -8.32
C HIS A 76 -16.25 22.13 -9.20
N LEU A 77 -15.13 22.27 -9.93
CA LEU A 77 -14.90 23.41 -10.83
C LEU A 77 -15.70 23.31 -12.14
N ILE A 78 -15.90 22.09 -12.66
CA ILE A 78 -16.64 21.88 -13.91
C ILE A 78 -18.16 21.86 -13.68
N GLY A 79 -18.62 21.67 -12.43
CA GLY A 79 -20.05 21.70 -12.08
C GLY A 79 -20.84 20.50 -12.59
N THR A 80 -20.17 19.45 -13.08
CA THR A 80 -20.78 18.22 -13.58
C THR A 80 -19.99 17.01 -13.09
N THR A 81 -20.67 15.93 -12.71
CA THR A 81 -20.07 14.60 -12.44
C THR A 81 -19.65 13.90 -13.73
N VAL A 82 -18.98 14.63 -14.63
CA VAL A 82 -18.44 14.03 -15.85
C VAL A 82 -17.23 13.19 -15.47
N ASP A 83 -17.18 11.98 -16.01
CA ASP A 83 -16.02 11.10 -15.91
C ASP A 83 -14.76 11.90 -16.27
N ILE A 84 -13.97 12.25 -15.26
CA ILE A 84 -12.77 13.07 -15.42
C ILE A 84 -11.71 12.31 -16.26
N ASP A 85 -11.90 10.99 -16.41
CA ASP A 85 -11.08 10.12 -17.27
C ASP A 85 -11.56 10.06 -18.73
N SER A 86 -12.80 10.51 -19.02
CA SER A 86 -13.31 10.59 -20.38
C SER A 86 -12.57 11.68 -21.17
N LEU A 87 -12.21 11.38 -22.43
CA LEU A 87 -11.35 12.16 -23.33
C LEU A 87 -11.61 13.67 -23.41
N LYS A 88 -12.79 14.12 -22.96
CA LYS A 88 -13.33 15.46 -23.12
C LYS A 88 -13.05 16.43 -21.95
N TYR A 89 -12.77 15.96 -20.73
CA TYR A 89 -12.74 16.81 -19.52
C TYR A 89 -11.51 16.58 -18.62
N CYS A 90 -10.31 16.46 -19.18
CA CYS A 90 -9.07 16.40 -18.40
C CYS A 90 -8.39 17.77 -18.24
N ASP A 91 -7.80 18.00 -17.07
CA ASP A 91 -6.89 19.14 -16.86
C ASP A 91 -5.53 18.89 -17.50
N ALA A 92 -5.32 19.41 -18.72
CA ALA A 92 -4.04 19.34 -19.41
C ALA A 92 -2.91 20.11 -18.70
N ARG A 93 -3.23 20.97 -17.71
CA ARG A 93 -2.21 21.73 -16.97
C ARG A 93 -1.63 20.96 -15.78
N GLN A 94 -2.35 19.96 -15.28
CA GLN A 94 -1.95 19.21 -14.09
C GLN A 94 -1.57 17.77 -14.37
N SER A 95 -1.90 17.20 -15.53
CA SER A 95 -1.48 15.85 -15.93
C SER A 95 -0.05 15.81 -16.46
N VAL A 96 0.72 14.78 -16.07
CA VAL A 96 2.13 14.61 -16.47
C VAL A 96 2.24 13.92 -17.83
N PHE A 97 1.42 12.88 -18.04
CA PHE A 97 1.29 12.16 -19.30
C PHE A 97 -0.12 11.59 -19.39
N ARG A 98 -0.54 11.27 -20.61
CA ARG A 98 -1.83 10.64 -20.89
C ARG A 98 -1.63 9.49 -21.85
N LEU A 99 -1.98 8.29 -21.40
CA LEU A 99 -1.98 7.10 -22.24
C LEU A 99 -3.39 6.90 -22.81
N THR A 100 -3.57 6.23 -23.94
CA THR A 100 -4.90 5.92 -24.48
C THR A 100 -5.28 4.45 -24.26
N CYS A 101 -4.30 3.61 -23.94
CA CYS A 101 -4.47 2.25 -23.46
C CYS A 101 -4.21 2.19 -21.95
N CYS A 102 -4.68 1.15 -21.27
CA CYS A 102 -4.38 0.89 -19.85
C CYS A 102 -5.09 1.83 -18.85
N SER A 103 -6.33 2.24 -19.15
CA SER A 103 -7.17 2.94 -18.18
C SER A 103 -7.74 1.93 -17.15
N PRO A 104 -7.77 2.28 -15.86
CA PRO A 104 -8.37 1.42 -14.84
C PRO A 104 -9.91 1.38 -14.93
N ASP A 105 -10.52 2.30 -15.66
CA ASP A 105 -11.97 2.48 -15.72
C ASP A 105 -12.64 1.62 -16.80
N VAL A 106 -11.87 1.02 -17.72
CA VAL A 106 -12.39 0.07 -18.71
C VAL A 106 -12.17 -1.38 -18.26
N ASN A 107 -13.26 -2.13 -18.10
CA ASN A 107 -13.23 -3.55 -17.69
C ASN A 107 -12.64 -4.48 -18.78
N THR A 108 -12.36 -3.96 -19.98
CA THR A 108 -11.93 -4.74 -21.15
C THR A 108 -10.41 -4.99 -21.20
N GLU A 109 -9.61 -4.19 -20.49
CA GLU A 109 -8.16 -4.40 -20.38
C GLU A 109 -7.82 -4.91 -18.97
N GLY A 110 -7.88 -6.24 -18.83
CA GLY A 110 -7.76 -6.91 -17.53
C GLY A 110 -6.47 -6.59 -16.76
N GLY A 111 -6.60 -6.36 -15.46
CA GLY A 111 -5.49 -6.23 -14.50
C GLY A 111 -5.08 -4.80 -14.13
N TRP A 112 -5.43 -3.77 -14.92
CA TRP A 112 -5.09 -2.39 -14.59
C TRP A 112 -5.81 -1.85 -13.35
N GLN A 113 -6.99 -2.39 -13.06
CA GLN A 113 -7.73 -2.12 -11.82
C GLN A 113 -6.99 -2.59 -10.57
N PHE A 114 -6.33 -3.75 -10.65
CA PHE A 114 -5.52 -4.29 -9.56
C PHE A 114 -4.28 -3.42 -9.29
N PHE A 115 -3.58 -2.98 -10.35
CA PHE A 115 -2.46 -2.05 -10.21
C PHE A 115 -2.89 -0.66 -9.74
N ASN A 116 -4.09 -0.22 -10.13
CA ASN A 116 -4.71 1.00 -9.64
C ASN A 116 -5.03 0.90 -8.14
N ALA A 117 -5.53 -0.24 -7.66
CA ALA A 117 -5.85 -0.47 -6.26
C ALA A 117 -4.59 -0.62 -5.37
N LEU A 118 -3.56 -1.32 -5.85
CA LEU A 118 -2.35 -1.62 -5.05
C LEU A 118 -1.24 -0.57 -5.20
N LEU A 119 -0.86 -0.27 -6.44
CA LEU A 119 0.30 0.59 -6.74
C LEU A 119 -0.08 2.05 -6.96
N GLY A 120 -1.38 2.32 -7.05
CA GLY A 120 -1.86 3.64 -7.36
C GLY A 120 -1.73 4.02 -8.84
N TRP A 121 -1.61 3.03 -9.73
CA TRP A 121 -1.52 3.26 -11.18
C TRP A 121 -2.71 4.05 -11.71
N THR A 122 -2.48 5.00 -12.62
CA THR A 122 -3.51 5.69 -13.37
C THR A 122 -2.96 6.09 -14.73
N ASN A 123 -3.81 6.06 -15.73
CA ASN A 123 -3.48 6.41 -17.11
C ASN A 123 -3.16 7.91 -17.28
N SER A 124 -3.74 8.77 -16.43
CA SER A 124 -3.54 10.22 -16.42
C SER A 124 -3.12 10.71 -15.01
N PRO A 125 -1.87 10.47 -14.58
CA PRO A 125 -1.40 10.93 -13.28
C PRO A 125 -1.19 12.43 -13.26
N THR A 126 -1.53 13.05 -12.14
CA THR A 126 -1.30 14.47 -11.89
C THR A 126 0.09 14.70 -11.33
N ILE A 127 0.64 15.91 -11.53
CA ILE A 127 1.92 16.31 -10.93
C ILE A 127 1.90 16.10 -9.42
N GLY A 128 0.76 16.38 -8.78
CA GLY A 128 0.58 16.20 -7.33
C GLY A 128 0.70 14.75 -6.88
N SER A 129 0.12 13.79 -7.61
CA SER A 129 0.21 12.36 -7.23
C SER A 129 1.63 11.82 -7.39
N VAL A 130 2.35 12.25 -8.44
CA VAL A 130 3.76 11.87 -8.65
C VAL A 130 4.66 12.45 -7.57
N VAL A 131 4.52 13.74 -7.25
CA VAL A 131 5.28 14.39 -6.18
C VAL A 131 4.97 13.76 -4.82
N ALA A 132 3.71 13.44 -4.55
CA ALA A 132 3.30 12.76 -3.31
C ALA A 132 3.98 11.39 -3.15
N TYR A 133 4.10 10.62 -4.23
CA TYR A 133 4.81 9.34 -4.24
C TYR A 133 6.30 9.52 -3.92
N VAL A 134 6.97 10.50 -4.55
CA VAL A 134 8.38 10.81 -4.29
C VAL A 134 8.59 11.27 -2.85
N LEU A 135 7.74 12.18 -2.34
CA LEU A 135 7.80 12.67 -0.96
C LEU A 135 7.59 11.55 0.06
N HIS A 136 6.70 10.59 -0.23
CA HIS A 136 6.50 9.42 0.63
C HIS A 136 7.79 8.60 0.76
N TRP A 137 8.49 8.33 -0.34
CA TRP A 137 9.77 7.61 -0.28
C TRP A 137 10.87 8.40 0.42
N ILE A 138 10.95 9.72 0.21
CA ILE A 138 11.88 10.58 0.95
C ILE A 138 11.60 10.50 2.46
N PHE A 139 10.34 10.54 2.87
CA PHE A 139 9.94 10.39 4.27
C PHE A 139 10.32 9.02 4.84
N VAL A 140 10.10 7.94 4.09
CA VAL A 140 10.49 6.57 4.50
C VAL A 140 12.01 6.48 4.69
N VAL A 141 12.80 6.98 3.74
CA VAL A 141 14.27 7.00 3.85
C VAL A 141 14.71 7.82 5.06
N PHE A 142 14.09 8.99 5.27
CA PHE A 142 14.38 9.84 6.42
C PHE A 142 14.14 9.10 7.75
N VAL A 143 12.98 8.45 7.91
CA VAL A 143 12.66 7.68 9.13
C VAL A 143 13.65 6.53 9.34
N LEU A 144 13.98 5.78 8.29
CA LEU A 144 14.94 4.68 8.36
C LEU A 144 16.34 5.16 8.76
N VAL A 145 16.79 6.30 8.24
CA VAL A 145 18.06 6.93 8.61
C VAL A 145 18.03 7.37 10.08
N VAL A 146 16.97 8.04 10.52
CA VAL A 146 16.81 8.48 11.93
C VAL A 146 16.83 7.28 12.88
N MET A 147 16.13 6.20 12.55
CA MET A 147 16.15 4.96 13.35
C MET A 147 17.56 4.37 13.42
N LYS A 148 18.26 4.26 12.29
CA LYS A 148 19.63 3.71 12.23
C LYS A 148 20.63 4.57 13.00
N VAL A 149 20.52 5.90 12.91
CA VAL A 149 21.38 6.83 13.66
C VAL A 149 21.09 6.76 15.15
N THR A 150 19.81 6.69 15.53
CA THR A 150 19.40 6.57 16.94
C THR A 150 19.89 5.25 17.53
N ASP A 151 19.78 4.15 16.80
CA ASP A 151 20.26 2.84 17.24
C ASP A 151 21.78 2.81 17.41
N ARG A 152 22.53 3.37 16.45
CA ARG A 152 24.00 3.54 16.56
C ARG A 152 24.39 4.40 17.77
N LYS A 153 23.64 5.46 18.05
CA LYS A 153 23.86 6.30 19.25
C LYS A 153 23.59 5.51 20.53
N ARG A 154 22.53 4.68 20.60
CA ARG A 154 22.24 3.84 21.77
C ARG A 154 23.35 2.82 22.04
N ILE A 155 23.87 2.18 21.00
CA ILE A 155 25.00 1.22 21.11
C ILE A 155 26.26 1.92 21.65
N ARG A 156 26.61 3.10 21.13
CA ARG A 156 27.78 3.88 21.61
C ARG A 156 27.63 4.36 23.04
N LEU A 157 26.41 4.65 23.49
CA LEU A 157 26.13 5.10 24.85
C LEU A 157 26.20 3.96 25.89
N GLY A 158 26.61 2.74 25.50
CA GLY A 158 26.71 1.59 26.41
C GLY A 158 25.38 1.20 27.03
N ARG A 159 24.27 1.78 26.53
CA ARG A 159 22.92 1.46 26.96
C ARG A 159 22.50 0.23 26.17
N GLU A 160 23.20 -0.87 26.41
CA GLU A 160 22.69 -2.19 26.09
C GLU A 160 21.26 -2.27 26.62
N ARG A 161 20.42 -3.03 25.92
CA ARG A 161 19.14 -3.45 26.51
C ARG A 161 19.48 -3.93 27.90
N ILE A 162 19.08 -3.17 28.93
CA ILE A 162 18.86 -3.72 30.25
C ILE A 162 17.79 -4.75 29.96
N GLY A 163 18.23 -5.97 29.63
CA GLY A 163 17.35 -7.08 29.42
C GLY A 163 16.54 -7.11 30.70
N PHE A 164 15.22 -7.15 30.58
CA PHE A 164 14.32 -7.19 31.72
C PHE A 164 14.81 -8.17 32.82
N LYS A 165 15.52 -9.24 32.43
CA LYS A 165 16.28 -10.16 33.29
C LYS A 165 17.38 -9.52 34.16
N SER A 166 18.24 -8.65 33.62
CA SER A 166 19.28 -7.92 34.37
C SER A 166 18.65 -6.92 35.36
N MET A 167 17.53 -6.29 34.98
CA MET A 167 16.79 -5.38 35.86
C MET A 167 16.18 -6.13 37.06
N ILE A 168 15.59 -7.30 36.81
CA ILE A 168 15.04 -8.18 37.85
C ILE A 168 16.16 -8.74 38.74
N ALA A 169 17.28 -9.21 38.17
CA ALA A 169 18.39 -9.75 38.94
C ALA A 169 18.94 -8.70 39.93
N ASN A 170 19.18 -7.47 39.47
CA ASN A 170 19.66 -6.39 40.33
C ASN A 170 18.63 -5.99 41.41
N TRP A 171 17.33 -6.00 41.09
CA TRP A 171 16.27 -5.69 42.06
C TRP A 171 16.08 -6.80 43.11
N VAL A 172 16.23 -8.07 42.74
CA VAL A 172 16.18 -9.21 43.68
C VAL A 172 17.39 -9.23 44.60
N ILE A 173 18.59 -8.94 44.08
CA ILE A 173 19.83 -8.87 44.86
C ILE A 173 19.78 -7.68 45.84
N GLY A 174 19.22 -6.53 45.42
CA GLY A 174 19.06 -5.35 46.27
C GLY A 174 18.05 -5.50 47.41
N ARG A 175 17.13 -6.48 47.35
CA ARG A 175 16.17 -6.78 48.43
C ARG A 175 16.68 -7.75 49.51
N LYS A 176 17.89 -8.30 49.36
CA LYS A 176 18.49 -9.25 50.33
C LYS A 176 19.50 -8.61 51.30
N LYS A 177 19.64 -7.29 51.29
CA LYS A 177 20.31 -6.51 52.34
C LYS A 177 19.26 -5.73 53.11
#